data_AF-D3IH58-F1
#
_entry.id   AF-D3IH58-F1
#
_cell.length_a   1.000
_cell.length_b   1.000
_cell.length_c   1.000
_cell.angle_alpha   90.00
_cell.angle_beta   90.00
_cell.angle_gamma   90.00
#
_symmetry.space_group_name_H-M   'P 1'
#
loop_
_entity.id
_entity.type
_entity.pdbx_description
1 polymer ?
#
loop_
_entity_poly.entity_id
_entity_poly.type
_entity_poly.pdbx_seq_one_letter_code
_entity_poly.pdbx_strand_id
1 'polypeptide(L)'
;MIKKFFKRNKTMKQTFETMMARLQAWHERRARRMEARLVKRLDNESRRRLQLIEHNGIIYLSVDGIPLLGAADLACGLTESLAQARANYADYREEGIWAKR
;
A
#
# COMPACT_ATOMS: atom_id res chain seq x y z
N MET A 1 -36.38 9.25 -46.00
CA MET A 1 -35.92 10.13 -44.91
C MET A 1 -35.67 9.38 -43.58
N ILE A 2 -36.60 8.52 -43.14
CA ILE A 2 -36.55 7.79 -41.86
C ILE A 2 -35.30 6.87 -41.69
N LYS A 3 -34.90 6.10 -42.71
CA LYS A 3 -33.71 5.21 -42.63
C LYS A 3 -32.40 5.96 -42.35
N LYS A 4 -32.26 7.20 -42.84
CA LYS A 4 -31.05 8.02 -42.65
C LYS A 4 -30.92 8.49 -41.19
N PHE A 5 -32.06 8.78 -40.56
CA PHE A 5 -32.13 9.19 -39.15
C PHE A 5 -31.77 8.04 -38.20
N PHE A 6 -32.32 6.85 -38.43
CA PHE A 6 -32.03 5.66 -37.61
C PHE A 6 -30.56 5.23 -37.70
N LYS A 7 -29.97 5.28 -38.91
CA LYS A 7 -28.54 5.01 -39.13
C LYS A 7 -27.67 5.98 -38.34
N ARG A 8 -28.02 7.29 -38.32
CA ARG A 8 -27.27 8.33 -37.60
C ARG A 8 -27.24 8.10 -36.08
N ASN A 9 -28.39 7.75 -35.49
CA ASN A 9 -28.47 7.41 -34.06
C ASN A 9 -27.67 6.16 -33.68
N LYS A 10 -27.66 5.13 -34.54
CA LYS A 10 -26.85 3.92 -34.31
C LYS A 10 -25.36 4.23 -34.27
N THR A 11 -24.86 5.07 -35.19
CA THR A 11 -23.46 5.54 -35.18
C THR A 11 -23.12 6.36 -33.95
N MET A 12 -23.99 7.28 -33.52
CA MET A 12 -23.73 8.08 -32.31
C MET A 12 -23.61 7.21 -31.05
N LYS A 13 -24.49 6.21 -30.93
CA LYS A 13 -24.43 5.26 -29.80
C LYS A 13 -23.10 4.49 -29.79
N GLN A 14 -22.68 3.95 -30.93
CA GLN A 14 -21.40 3.24 -31.06
C GLN A 14 -20.19 4.13 -30.75
N THR A 15 -20.20 5.40 -31.19
CA THR A 15 -19.12 6.34 -30.87
C THR A 15 -19.03 6.61 -29.37
N PHE A 16 -20.17 6.75 -28.70
CA PHE A 16 -20.21 7.00 -27.26
C PHE A 16 -19.73 5.78 -26.45
N GLU A 17 -20.19 4.58 -26.81
CA GLU A 17 -19.73 3.32 -26.21
C GLU A 17 -18.21 3.15 -26.36
N THR A 18 -17.67 3.45 -27.54
CA THR A 18 -16.22 3.37 -27.79
C THR A 18 -15.45 4.40 -26.95
N MET A 19 -15.98 5.60 -26.79
CA MET A 19 -15.36 6.66 -25.98
C MET A 19 -15.33 6.27 -24.51
N MET A 20 -16.43 5.72 -23.98
CA MET A 20 -16.52 5.24 -22.59
C MET A 20 -15.56 4.08 -22.34
N ALA A 21 -15.48 3.10 -23.25
CA ALA A 21 -14.55 1.99 -23.13
C ALA A 21 -13.09 2.46 -23.07
N ARG A 22 -12.72 3.46 -23.88
CA ARG A 22 -11.37 4.06 -23.86
C ARG A 22 -11.08 4.80 -22.57
N LEU A 23 -12.04 5.55 -22.05
CA LEU A 23 -11.94 6.23 -20.76
C LEU A 23 -11.75 5.21 -19.62
N GLN A 24 -12.53 4.14 -19.60
CA GLN A 24 -12.42 3.09 -18.60
C GLN A 24 -11.05 2.41 -18.65
N ALA A 25 -10.59 2.01 -19.84
CA ALA A 25 -9.25 1.45 -20.03
C ALA A 25 -8.12 2.44 -19.65
N TRP A 26 -8.36 3.75 -19.76
CA TRP A 26 -7.42 4.76 -19.28
C TRP A 26 -7.40 4.85 -17.75
N HIS A 27 -8.56 4.84 -17.09
CA HIS A 27 -8.67 4.82 -15.62
C HIS A 27 -7.99 3.59 -15.02
N GLU A 28 -8.23 2.40 -15.56
CA GLU A 28 -7.59 1.16 -15.10
C GLU A 28 -6.07 1.19 -15.28
N ARG A 29 -5.58 1.71 -16.41
CA ARG A 29 -4.13 1.89 -16.62
C ARG A 29 -3.54 2.94 -15.71
N ARG A 30 -4.31 3.96 -15.34
CA ARG A 30 -3.89 4.96 -14.35
C ARG A 30 -3.84 4.37 -12.95
N ALA A 31 -4.86 3.62 -12.53
CA ALA A 31 -4.91 2.91 -11.26
C ALA A 31 -3.71 1.97 -11.10
N ARG A 32 -3.48 1.08 -12.07
CA ARG A 32 -2.31 0.18 -12.10
C ARG A 32 -0.97 0.91 -11.98
N ARG A 33 -0.82 2.05 -12.65
CA ARG A 33 0.40 2.88 -12.54
C ARG A 33 0.56 3.50 -11.15
N MET A 34 -0.53 3.89 -10.49
CA MET A 34 -0.48 4.42 -9.12
C MET A 34 -0.12 3.31 -8.13
N GLU A 35 -0.77 2.15 -8.22
CA GLU A 35 -0.46 0.98 -7.40
C GLU A 35 1.00 0.55 -7.56
N ALA A 36 1.50 0.42 -8.79
CA ALA A 36 2.89 0.06 -9.03
C ALA A 36 3.88 1.08 -8.43
N ARG A 37 3.56 2.37 -8.45
CA ARG A 37 4.37 3.42 -7.80
C ARG A 37 4.32 3.30 -6.27
N LEU A 38 3.16 2.99 -5.71
CA LEU A 38 3.00 2.80 -4.26
C LEU A 38 3.78 1.57 -3.79
N VAL A 39 3.66 0.43 -4.48
CA VAL A 39 4.40 -0.80 -4.16
C VAL A 39 5.90 -0.55 -4.24
N LYS A 40 6.38 0.11 -5.30
CA LYS A 40 7.81 0.44 -5.45
C LYS A 40 8.30 1.41 -4.37
N ARG A 41 7.48 2.37 -3.97
CA ARG A 41 7.81 3.29 -2.87
C ARG A 41 7.92 2.53 -1.55
N LEU A 42 6.95 1.68 -1.26
CA LEU A 42 6.91 0.88 -0.04
C LEU A 42 8.12 -0.05 0.05
N ASP A 43 8.45 -0.77 -1.02
CA ASP A 43 9.66 -1.62 -1.07
C ASP A 43 10.95 -0.82 -0.82
N ASN A 44 11.10 0.35 -1.45
CA ASN A 44 12.25 1.22 -1.20
C ASN A 44 12.31 1.73 0.25
N GLU A 45 11.17 2.06 0.84
CA GLU A 45 11.06 2.53 2.22
C GLU A 45 11.39 1.40 3.20
N SER A 46 10.82 0.21 3.00
CA SER A 46 11.10 -0.98 3.77
C SER A 46 12.59 -1.33 3.74
N ARG A 47 13.24 -1.31 2.56
CA ARG A 47 14.69 -1.60 2.45
C ARG A 47 15.58 -0.58 3.16
N ARG A 48 15.12 0.66 3.32
CA ARG A 48 15.90 1.72 3.99
C ARG A 48 15.67 1.73 5.50
N ARG A 49 14.45 1.43 5.92
CA ARG A 49 14.02 1.60 7.32
C ARG A 49 14.07 0.31 8.13
N LEU A 50 13.82 -0.84 7.49
CA LEU A 50 13.90 -2.12 8.19
C LEU A 50 15.35 -2.48 8.43
N GLN A 51 15.67 -2.72 9.68
CA GLN A 51 17.01 -3.04 10.14
C GLN A 51 16.94 -4.28 11.04
N LEU A 52 18.05 -4.99 11.15
CA LEU A 52 18.28 -5.94 12.24
C LEU A 52 19.22 -5.25 13.22
N ILE A 53 18.77 -5.11 14.46
CA ILE A 53 19.56 -4.49 15.53
C ILE A 53 19.69 -5.45 16.70
N GLU A 54 20.82 -5.38 17.38
CA GLU A 54 21.02 -6.10 18.64
C GLU A 54 20.64 -5.19 19.81
N HIS A 55 19.84 -5.70 20.73
CA HIS A 55 19.50 -5.03 21.97
C HIS A 55 19.59 -6.05 23.12
N ASN A 56 20.47 -5.81 24.09
CA ASN A 56 20.70 -6.70 25.24
C ASN A 56 21.01 -8.16 24.85
N GLY A 57 21.81 -8.38 23.81
CA GLY A 57 22.19 -9.72 23.33
C GLY A 57 21.10 -10.43 22.51
N ILE A 58 19.98 -9.77 22.23
CA ILE A 58 18.88 -10.31 21.42
C ILE A 58 18.76 -9.51 20.13
N ILE A 59 18.61 -10.21 19.00
CA ILE A 59 18.43 -9.59 17.68
C ILE A 59 16.94 -9.31 17.45
N TYR A 60 16.64 -8.07 17.08
CA TYR A 60 15.31 -7.58 16.75
C TYR A 60 15.24 -7.10 15.31
N LEU A 61 14.10 -7.36 14.66
CA LEU A 61 13.65 -6.60 13.51
C LEU A 61 13.18 -5.23 13.99
N SER A 62 13.76 -4.18 13.41
CA SER A 62 13.48 -2.79 13.77
C SER A 62 13.07 -1.95 12.58
N VAL A 63 12.35 -0.86 12.87
CA VAL A 63 12.05 0.22 11.90
C VAL A 63 12.64 1.50 12.48
N ASP A 64 13.47 2.20 11.70
CA ASP A 64 14.11 3.46 12.12
C ASP A 64 14.83 3.36 13.48
N GLY A 65 15.45 2.20 13.77
CA GLY A 65 16.18 1.94 15.01
C GLY A 65 15.31 1.51 16.20
N ILE A 66 14.00 1.35 16.03
CA ILE A 66 13.06 0.96 17.08
C ILE A 66 12.86 -0.56 17.02
N PRO A 67 13.20 -1.34 18.07
CA PRO A 67 12.99 -2.78 18.09
C PRO A 67 11.49 -3.10 18.08
N LEU A 68 11.03 -3.81 17.05
CA LEU A 68 9.61 -4.16 16.90
C LEU A 68 9.33 -5.62 17.18
N LEU A 69 10.17 -6.53 16.68
CA LEU A 69 9.96 -7.98 16.82
C LEU A 69 11.28 -8.71 17.05
N GLY A 70 11.32 -9.54 18.09
CA GLY A 70 12.36 -10.53 18.28
C GLY A 70 12.04 -11.83 17.54
N ALA A 71 13.01 -12.74 17.49
CA ALA A 71 12.81 -14.07 16.87
C ALA A 71 11.70 -14.89 17.57
N ALA A 72 11.55 -14.74 18.89
CA ALA A 72 10.50 -15.42 19.65
C ALA A 72 9.09 -14.97 19.24
N ASP A 73 8.92 -13.69 18.89
CA ASP A 73 7.63 -13.13 18.49
C ASP A 73 7.15 -13.65 17.13
N LEU A 74 8.04 -14.25 16.34
CA LEU A 74 7.69 -14.88 15.06
C LEU A 74 7.10 -16.29 15.23
N ALA A 75 7.18 -16.87 16.44
CA ALA A 75 6.69 -18.23 16.72
C ALA A 75 5.17 -18.31 16.89
N CYS A 76 4.50 -17.21 17.26
CA CYS A 76 3.05 -17.13 17.49
C CYS A 76 2.22 -17.02 16.20
N GLY A 77 2.86 -17.04 15.02
CA GLY A 77 2.19 -16.91 13.74
C GLY A 77 1.95 -15.46 13.32
N LEU A 78 1.87 -15.24 12.00
CA LEU A 78 2.03 -13.91 11.39
C LEU A 78 1.08 -12.84 11.94
N THR A 79 -0.18 -13.19 12.19
CA THR A 79 -1.19 -12.22 12.65
C THR A 79 -0.89 -11.73 14.07
N GLU A 80 -0.49 -12.63 14.96
CA GLU A 80 -0.15 -12.33 16.35
C GLU A 80 1.16 -11.54 16.43
N SER A 81 2.19 -11.98 15.69
CA SER A 81 3.45 -11.24 15.56
C SER A 81 3.20 -9.81 15.08
N LEU A 82 2.32 -9.62 14.09
CA LEU A 82 2.03 -8.30 13.53
C LEU A 82 1.21 -7.43 14.49
N ALA A 83 0.33 -8.01 15.29
CA ALA A 83 -0.36 -7.30 16.37
C ALA A 83 0.64 -6.80 17.43
N GLN A 84 1.58 -7.66 17.84
CA GLN A 84 2.62 -7.30 18.80
C GLN A 84 3.54 -6.18 18.27
N ALA A 85 3.97 -6.28 17.01
CA ALA A 85 4.80 -5.24 16.38
C ALA A 85 4.10 -3.87 16.38
N ARG A 86 2.78 -3.85 16.15
CA ARG A 86 1.98 -2.62 16.17
C ARG A 86 1.86 -2.05 17.57
N ALA A 87 1.65 -2.89 18.58
CA ALA A 87 1.63 -2.46 19.98
C ALA A 87 2.98 -1.85 20.37
N ASN A 88 4.08 -2.56 20.12
CA ASN A 88 5.44 -2.08 20.42
C ASN A 88 5.76 -0.75 19.72
N TYR A 89 5.34 -0.58 18.46
CA TYR A 89 5.49 0.70 17.75
C TYR A 89 4.62 1.81 18.33
N ALA A 90 3.38 1.52 18.72
CA ALA A 90 2.48 2.49 19.34
C ALA A 90 3.03 2.96 20.69
N ASP A 91 3.46 2.03 21.55
CA ASP A 91 4.04 2.31 22.86
C ASP A 91 5.26 3.22 22.72
N TYR A 92 6.20 2.90 21.82
CA TYR A 92 7.35 3.75 21.53
C TYR A 92 6.94 5.16 21.06
N ARG A 93 5.92 5.27 20.21
CA ARG A 93 5.45 6.57 19.71
C ARG A 93 4.81 7.38 20.83
N GLU A 94 4.10 6.75 21.74
CA GLU A 94 3.57 7.41 22.94
C GLU A 94 4.70 7.86 23.87
N GLU A 95 5.65 7.01 24.21
CA GLU A 95 6.83 7.36 25.02
C GLU A 95 7.62 8.54 24.42
N GLY A 96 7.81 8.55 23.11
CA GLY A 96 8.48 9.65 22.40
C GLY A 96 7.68 10.96 22.36
N ILE A 97 6.35 10.91 22.56
CA ILE A 97 5.49 12.09 22.73
C ILE A 97 5.60 12.61 24.17
N TRP A 98 5.64 11.72 25.16
CA TRP A 98 5.83 12.09 26.56
C TRP A 98 7.23 12.64 26.87
N ALA A 99 8.29 12.09 26.25
CA ALA A 99 9.67 12.55 26.44
C ALA A 99 9.98 13.94 25.83
N LYS A 100 9.09 14.47 24.98
CA LYS A 100 9.21 15.80 24.37
C LYS A 100 8.43 16.89 25.12
N ARG A 101 7.70 16.52 26.17
CA ARG A 101 6.90 17.43 26.99
C ARG A 101 7.67 17.84 28.24
#